data_AF-A0A352SBS0-F1
#
_entry.id   AF-A0A352SBS0-F1
#
_cell.length_a   1.000
_cell.length_b   1.000
_cell.length_c   1.000
_cell.angle_alpha   90.00
_cell.angle_beta   90.00
_cell.angle_gamma   90.00
#
_symmetry.space_group_name_H-M   'P 1'
#
loop_
_entity.id
_entity.type
_entity.pdbx_description
1 polymer ?
#
loop_
_entity_poly.entity_id
_entity_poly.type
_entity_poly.pdbx_seq_one_letter_code
_entity_poly.pdbx_strand_id
1 'polypeptide(L)'
;MYVIHIGQRAEHRTTLAGVLQYLNEDRDGKAAPRVEDIAVRHVERGAIPVVRLAGGNFAVRPVGTRRAILSMILDEVDRFIVRVGGKILRPHEMSRAAWGAVVAAGRLAYFPEEAIDMSHDDAGPLFQTVDLFEDRGAFDIAGFVCGEFVRRFGYGTNGPLYHPAASPNCRHEVHVAYALMRGEKVRDCIINTYRDNPHHARSEFWMQPLIEVPALRGALSSSVLQALCQVMRGEKLEITPHNAPRLLAAVRNVPSDGGYVAVDDALFAAGIVPPRTMPTPKPLEGENARPATKLAARIHGLISERQYQEAMKKAAEEREGQKISQREFDRQTKAAAIYRAGYGYDWANRVALAVMERNVAAVLHIFDGPKDWNTDSKRALRDELGVDVLQCSAAERRRRLFELCGFSVDEQAQWEAHEAIDKARKRAERSMADAISLAESTTYRLETGQQMNGREYVDFCIEAGFTQLVDERRGNVTRYRIYDPVKRMSRPLRAKDGTLNYARARIAQIAPEVTA
;
A
#
# COMPACT_ATOMS: atom_id res chain seq x y z
N MET A 1 33.38 -0.34 35.61
CA MET A 1 33.06 -1.58 34.85
C MET A 1 31.91 -2.30 35.55
N TYR A 2 31.00 -2.90 34.78
CA TYR A 2 29.81 -3.60 35.24
C TYR A 2 29.93 -5.10 34.96
N VAL A 3 29.45 -5.91 35.89
CA VAL A 3 29.34 -7.36 35.76
C VAL A 3 27.86 -7.72 35.83
N ILE A 4 27.39 -8.46 34.83
CA ILE A 4 26.01 -8.92 34.68
C ILE A 4 26.03 -10.44 34.77
N HIS A 5 25.39 -11.00 35.79
CA HIS A 5 25.15 -12.43 35.90
C HIS A 5 23.74 -12.75 35.45
N ILE A 6 23.60 -13.73 34.55
CA ILE A 6 22.31 -14.30 34.14
C ILE A 6 22.42 -15.82 34.32
N GLY A 7 21.88 -16.33 35.43
CA GLY A 7 22.13 -17.70 35.87
C GLY A 7 23.64 -17.96 36.04
N GLN A 8 24.18 -18.94 35.31
CA GLN A 8 25.61 -19.30 35.36
C GLN A 8 26.51 -18.48 34.41
N ARG A 9 25.93 -17.63 33.55
CA ARG A 9 26.71 -16.83 32.59
C ARG A 9 27.06 -15.47 33.18
N ALA A 10 28.31 -15.04 33.01
CA ALA A 10 28.77 -13.72 33.38
C ALA A 10 29.15 -12.92 32.13
N GLU A 11 28.66 -11.68 32.05
CA GLU A 11 28.94 -10.75 30.96
C GLU A 11 29.46 -9.42 31.52
N HIS A 12 30.30 -8.75 30.75
CA HIS A 12 30.93 -7.51 31.16
C HIS A 12 30.50 -6.34 30.26
N ARG A 13 30.21 -5.21 30.89
CA ARG A 13 29.89 -3.94 30.22
C ARG A 13 30.69 -2.81 30.83
N THR A 14 31.11 -1.85 30.02
CA THR A 14 31.86 -0.69 30.50
C THR A 14 30.97 0.37 31.13
N THR A 15 29.70 0.44 30.71
CA THR A 15 28.74 1.49 31.11
C THR A 15 27.39 0.92 31.53
N LEU A 16 26.66 1.69 32.35
CA LEU A 16 25.31 1.34 32.77
C LEU A 16 24.33 1.32 31.60
N ALA A 17 24.47 2.24 30.63
CA ALA A 17 23.68 2.19 29.40
C ALA A 17 23.96 0.92 28.56
N GLY A 18 25.20 0.41 28.60
CA GLY A 18 25.55 -0.88 27.99
C GLY A 18 24.92 -2.08 28.71
N VAL A 19 24.70 -1.99 30.03
CA VAL A 19 23.91 -2.98 30.78
C VAL A 19 22.45 -2.94 30.33
N LEU A 20 21.86 -1.75 30.26
CA LEU A 20 20.48 -1.56 29.77
C LEU A 20 20.28 -2.08 28.35
N GLN A 21 21.22 -1.77 27.45
CA GLN A 21 21.23 -2.31 26.09
C GLN A 21 21.24 -3.83 26.09
N TYR A 22 22.12 -4.46 26.89
CA TYR A 22 22.28 -5.91 26.90
C TYR A 22 21.07 -6.65 27.49
N LEU A 23 20.46 -6.09 28.55
CA LEU A 23 19.29 -6.69 29.18
C LEU A 23 18.05 -6.63 28.26
N ASN A 24 17.94 -5.58 27.45
CA ASN A 24 16.79 -5.31 26.58
C ASN A 24 17.06 -5.60 25.08
N GLU A 25 18.19 -6.23 24.76
CA GLU A 25 18.50 -6.63 23.39
C GLU A 25 17.57 -7.76 22.93
N ASP A 26 17.06 -7.65 21.71
CA ASP A 26 16.20 -8.67 21.10
C ASP A 26 16.97 -10.01 21.00
N ARG A 27 16.44 -11.06 21.63
CA ARG A 27 17.13 -12.36 21.79
C ARG A 27 16.76 -13.38 20.72
N ASP A 28 16.39 -12.94 19.53
CA ASP A 28 16.00 -13.80 18.39
C ASP A 28 14.98 -14.88 18.79
N GLY A 29 13.94 -14.49 19.54
CA GLY A 29 12.88 -15.38 19.97
C GLY A 29 13.18 -16.26 21.20
N LYS A 30 14.34 -16.10 21.86
CA LYS A 30 14.62 -16.76 23.15
C LYS A 30 13.83 -16.10 24.29
N ALA A 31 13.35 -16.92 25.22
CA ALA A 31 12.65 -16.44 26.41
C ALA A 31 13.50 -15.44 27.22
N ALA A 32 12.87 -14.36 27.66
CA ALA A 32 13.51 -13.39 28.55
C ALA A 32 13.87 -14.08 29.89
N PRO A 33 15.05 -13.79 30.47
CA PRO A 33 15.45 -14.33 31.76
C PRO A 33 14.48 -13.85 32.85
N ARG A 34 14.36 -14.60 33.95
CA ARG A 34 13.58 -14.11 35.10
C ARG A 34 14.40 -13.06 35.85
N VAL A 35 13.74 -12.12 36.51
CA VAL A 35 14.44 -11.00 37.19
C VAL A 35 15.34 -11.54 38.31
N GLU A 36 14.87 -12.56 39.03
CA GLU A 36 15.58 -13.25 40.09
C GLU A 36 16.89 -13.92 39.62
N ASP A 37 17.02 -14.23 38.33
CA ASP A 37 18.22 -14.83 37.75
C ASP A 37 19.26 -13.78 37.32
N ILE A 38 18.93 -12.49 37.44
CA ILE A 38 19.75 -11.37 36.97
C ILE A 38 20.38 -10.64 38.16
N ALA A 39 21.71 -10.62 38.22
CA ALA A 39 22.44 -9.79 39.18
C ALA A 39 23.37 -8.82 38.44
N VAL A 40 23.18 -7.52 38.67
CA VAL A 40 24.05 -6.48 38.13
C VAL A 40 24.86 -5.86 39.26
N ARG A 41 26.17 -5.72 39.07
CA ARG A 41 27.03 -5.00 40.01
C ARG A 41 28.01 -4.10 39.27
N HIS A 42 28.27 -2.93 39.83
CA HIS A 42 29.42 -2.12 39.49
C HIS A 42 30.61 -2.55 40.35
N VAL A 43 31.80 -2.68 39.76
CA VAL A 43 33.00 -3.16 40.47
C VAL A 43 33.33 -2.33 41.71
N GLU A 44 33.09 -1.01 41.68
CA GLU A 44 33.39 -0.09 42.78
C GLU A 44 32.16 0.35 43.58
N ARG A 45 30.97 0.39 42.95
CA ARG A 45 29.75 0.98 43.54
C ARG A 45 28.80 -0.07 44.13
N GLY A 46 29.12 -1.36 43.98
CA GLY A 46 28.32 -2.45 44.54
C GLY A 46 27.15 -2.89 43.65
N ALA A 47 26.18 -3.56 44.27
CA ALA A 47 25.03 -4.14 43.58
C ALA A 47 24.06 -3.07 43.07
N ILE A 48 23.48 -3.29 41.89
CA ILE A 48 22.48 -2.42 41.27
C ILE A 48 21.20 -3.24 41.09
N PRO A 49 20.10 -2.89 41.77
CA PRO A 49 18.84 -3.60 41.63
C PRO A 49 18.33 -3.57 40.18
N VAL A 50 17.76 -4.70 39.75
CA VAL A 50 17.10 -4.87 38.45
C VAL A 50 15.62 -5.12 38.70
N VAL A 51 14.76 -4.44 37.94
CA VAL A 51 13.31 -4.62 38.01
C VAL A 51 12.76 -4.86 36.61
N ARG A 52 11.61 -5.54 36.52
CA ARG A 52 10.89 -5.71 35.26
C ARG A 52 9.74 -4.72 35.19
N LEU A 53 9.71 -3.95 34.11
CA LEU A 53 8.65 -2.98 33.85
C LEU A 53 7.39 -3.69 33.36
N ALA A 54 6.24 -3.02 33.47
CA ALA A 54 4.96 -3.52 32.95
C ALA A 54 5.01 -3.83 31.44
N GLY A 55 5.82 -3.07 30.69
CA GLY A 55 6.07 -3.31 29.26
C GLY A 55 7.00 -4.50 28.95
N GLY A 56 7.43 -5.26 29.95
CA GLY A 56 8.27 -6.45 29.80
C GLY A 56 9.79 -6.20 29.77
N ASN A 57 10.22 -4.96 29.53
CA ASN A 57 11.63 -4.53 29.55
C ASN A 57 12.22 -4.58 30.96
N PHE A 58 13.53 -4.75 31.05
CA PHE A 58 14.29 -4.64 32.29
C PHE A 58 14.77 -3.22 32.52
N ALA A 59 14.72 -2.81 33.78
CA ALA A 59 15.20 -1.54 34.24
C ALA A 59 16.20 -1.72 35.38
N VAL A 60 17.13 -0.78 35.50
CA VAL A 60 18.15 -0.76 36.57
C VAL A 60 17.87 0.39 37.53
N ARG A 61 18.29 0.24 38.80
CA ARG A 61 18.06 1.24 39.86
C ARG A 61 19.38 1.68 40.51
N PRO A 62 20.20 2.49 39.81
CA PRO A 62 21.37 3.10 40.42
C PRO A 62 20.96 4.06 41.55
N VAL A 63 21.83 4.23 42.54
CA VAL A 63 21.61 5.18 43.64
C VAL A 63 21.91 6.59 43.17
N GLY A 64 21.01 7.54 43.46
CA GLY A 64 21.20 8.97 43.18
C GLY A 64 19.90 9.70 42.86
N THR A 65 19.98 11.02 42.69
CA THR A 65 18.87 11.83 42.15
C THR A 65 18.70 11.58 40.65
N ARG A 66 17.53 11.90 40.09
CA ARG A 66 17.25 11.76 38.65
C ARG A 66 18.35 12.36 37.77
N ARG A 67 18.78 13.59 38.08
CA ARG A 67 19.85 14.30 37.38
C ARG A 67 21.22 13.61 37.55
N ALA A 68 21.56 13.17 38.76
CA ALA A 68 22.84 12.50 39.01
C ALA A 68 22.94 11.17 38.26
N ILE A 69 21.86 10.39 38.19
CA ILE A 69 21.78 9.13 37.45
C ILE A 69 21.99 9.38 35.94
N LEU A 70 21.27 10.35 35.37
CA LEU A 70 21.40 10.66 33.93
C LEU A 70 22.78 11.21 33.59
N SER A 71 23.30 12.15 34.38
CA SER A 71 24.65 12.69 34.19
C SER A 71 25.70 11.58 34.26
N MET A 72 25.61 10.68 35.23
CA MET A 72 26.51 9.51 35.35
C MET A 72 26.47 8.64 34.09
N ILE A 73 25.28 8.31 33.60
CA ILE A 73 25.11 7.49 32.39
C ILE A 73 25.71 8.19 31.16
N LEU A 74 25.45 9.49 31.01
CA LEU A 74 25.98 10.29 29.89
C LEU A 74 27.50 10.43 29.96
N ASP A 75 28.06 10.67 31.15
CA ASP A 75 29.51 10.77 31.38
C ASP A 75 30.23 9.45 31.07
N GLU A 76 29.62 8.32 31.42
CA GLU A 76 30.17 7.00 31.09
C GLU A 76 30.21 6.75 29.58
N VAL A 77 29.18 7.19 28.86
CA VAL A 77 29.08 7.08 27.39
C VAL A 77 30.05 8.03 26.68
N ASP A 78 30.17 9.26 27.17
CA ASP A 78 31.03 10.30 26.64
C ASP A 78 32.51 9.85 26.58
N ARG A 79 32.99 9.18 27.64
CA ARG A 79 34.37 8.70 27.77
C ARG A 79 34.87 7.81 26.64
N PHE A 80 33.99 7.10 25.91
CA PHE A 80 34.40 6.23 24.81
C PHE A 80 33.88 6.66 23.44
N ILE A 81 32.90 7.58 23.38
CA ILE A 81 32.55 8.27 22.12
C ILE A 81 33.62 9.29 21.77
N VAL A 82 34.07 10.09 22.75
CA VAL A 82 35.05 11.15 22.54
C VAL A 82 36.45 10.62 22.79
N ARG A 83 37.29 10.62 21.75
CA ARG A 83 38.70 10.24 21.89
C ARG A 83 39.51 11.31 22.61
N VAL A 84 40.64 10.88 23.17
CA VAL A 84 41.73 11.76 23.59
C VAL A 84 42.12 12.64 22.39
N GLY A 85 41.80 13.93 22.46
CA GLY A 85 41.92 14.89 21.35
C GLY A 85 40.60 15.46 20.83
N GLY A 86 39.45 15.14 21.43
CA GLY A 86 38.15 15.76 21.13
C GLY A 86 37.44 15.21 19.89
N LYS A 87 38.00 14.20 19.20
CA LYS A 87 37.34 13.56 18.06
C LYS A 87 36.17 12.69 18.56
N ILE A 88 34.96 13.04 18.14
CA ILE A 88 33.75 12.24 18.32
C ILE A 88 33.77 11.08 17.31
N LEU A 89 33.68 9.85 17.81
CA LEU A 89 33.61 8.65 16.97
C LEU A 89 32.27 8.59 16.23
N ARG A 90 32.33 8.22 14.95
CA ARG A 90 31.13 7.90 14.17
C ARG A 90 30.63 6.50 14.54
N PRO A 91 29.34 6.19 14.34
CA PRO A 91 28.79 4.89 14.71
C PRO A 91 29.58 3.71 14.10
N HIS A 92 29.93 3.79 12.82
CA HIS A 92 30.71 2.73 12.14
C HIS A 92 32.17 2.60 12.60
N GLU A 93 32.69 3.51 13.43
CA GLU A 93 34.01 3.41 14.05
C GLU A 93 33.96 2.67 15.41
N MET A 94 32.75 2.36 15.90
CA MET A 94 32.47 1.73 17.19
C MET A 94 31.96 0.31 17.01
N SER A 95 32.07 -0.53 18.05
CA SER A 95 31.41 -1.84 18.03
C SER A 95 29.90 -1.67 18.14
N ARG A 96 29.12 -2.64 17.64
CA ARG A 96 27.65 -2.61 17.74
C ARG A 96 27.17 -2.47 19.19
N ALA A 97 27.82 -3.17 20.12
CA ALA A 97 27.51 -3.09 21.55
C ALA A 97 27.83 -1.69 22.13
N ALA A 98 28.97 -1.10 21.76
CA ALA A 98 29.34 0.23 22.23
C ALA A 98 28.39 1.30 21.69
N TRP A 99 28.04 1.24 20.41
CA TRP A 99 27.03 2.13 19.83
C TRP A 99 25.64 1.90 20.43
N GLY A 100 25.26 0.65 20.67
CA GLY A 100 24.01 0.31 21.35
C GLY A 100 23.89 0.92 22.74
N ALA A 101 25.00 1.06 23.49
CA ALA A 101 25.01 1.78 24.76
C ALA A 101 24.73 3.28 24.58
N VAL A 102 25.23 3.91 23.51
CA VAL A 102 24.91 5.31 23.17
C VAL A 102 23.42 5.47 22.91
N VAL A 103 22.84 4.56 22.11
CA VAL A 103 21.42 4.57 21.79
C VAL A 103 20.57 4.35 23.04
N ALA A 104 20.97 3.42 23.92
CA ALA A 104 20.29 3.18 25.20
C ALA A 104 20.33 4.40 26.13
N ALA A 105 21.45 5.15 26.18
CA ALA A 105 21.51 6.39 26.94
C ALA A 105 20.56 7.47 26.37
N GLY A 106 20.50 7.61 25.04
CA GLY A 106 19.59 8.57 24.39
C GLY A 106 18.11 8.19 24.57
N ARG A 107 17.81 6.89 24.64
CA ARG A 107 16.46 6.35 24.84
C ARG A 107 15.85 6.79 26.19
N LEU A 108 16.68 7.06 27.20
CA LEU A 108 16.22 7.56 28.51
C LEU A 108 15.53 8.92 28.44
N ALA A 109 15.67 9.68 27.35
CA ALA A 109 14.87 10.88 27.11
C ALA A 109 13.36 10.58 27.00
N TYR A 110 13.01 9.39 26.50
CA TYR A 110 11.63 8.97 26.23
C TYR A 110 11.15 7.83 27.13
N PHE A 111 12.09 7.03 27.63
CA PHE A 111 11.83 5.90 28.54
C PHE A 111 12.68 6.04 29.82
N PRO A 112 12.53 7.12 30.60
CA PRO A 112 13.32 7.36 31.79
C PRO A 112 13.16 6.25 32.85
N GLU A 113 12.01 5.57 32.86
CA GLU A 113 11.69 4.48 33.79
C GLU A 113 12.66 3.29 33.71
N GLU A 114 13.43 3.17 32.63
CA GLU A 114 14.47 2.15 32.46
C GLU A 114 15.66 2.36 33.42
N ALA A 115 15.92 3.59 33.87
CA ALA A 115 17.00 3.89 34.82
C ALA A 115 16.52 4.61 36.08
N ILE A 116 15.35 5.24 36.03
CA ILE A 116 14.80 6.08 37.10
C ILE A 116 13.54 5.41 37.64
N ASP A 117 13.39 5.43 38.96
CA ASP A 117 12.11 5.09 39.56
C ASP A 117 11.15 6.28 39.52
N MET A 118 10.09 6.16 38.72
CA MET A 118 9.11 7.23 38.52
C MET A 118 8.05 7.30 39.63
N SER A 119 7.99 6.31 40.54
CA SER A 119 7.02 6.31 41.65
C SER A 119 7.47 7.12 42.87
N HIS A 120 8.74 7.53 42.91
CA HIS A 120 9.29 8.33 43.99
C HIS A 120 9.62 9.73 43.47
N ASP A 121 9.01 10.77 44.07
CA ASP A 121 9.58 12.11 44.04
C ASP A 121 10.89 12.07 44.82
N ASP A 122 11.96 12.68 44.30
CA ASP A 122 13.35 12.57 44.76
C ASP A 122 13.49 12.53 46.31
N ALA A 123 13.37 11.34 46.89
CA ALA A 123 13.53 11.10 48.31
C ALA A 123 14.98 10.69 48.54
N GLY A 124 15.87 11.68 48.60
CA GLY A 124 17.26 11.57 49.03
C GLY A 124 17.62 12.74 49.96
N PRO A 125 18.46 12.52 50.98
CA PRO A 125 18.32 13.09 52.32
C PRO A 125 18.56 14.61 52.37
N LEU A 126 17.62 15.33 53.02
CA LEU A 126 17.74 16.49 53.93
C LEU A 126 18.84 17.57 53.78
N PHE A 127 19.64 17.55 52.73
CA PHE A 127 20.61 18.57 52.37
C PHE A 127 20.45 18.86 50.89
N GLN A 128 19.59 19.85 50.65
CA GLN A 128 19.56 20.64 49.43
C GLN A 128 20.99 21.11 49.12
N THR A 129 21.71 20.35 48.31
CA THR A 129 22.52 20.95 47.25
C THR A 129 21.62 21.00 46.02
N VAL A 130 20.51 21.74 46.16
CA VAL A 130 19.92 22.41 45.01
C VAL A 130 21.05 23.30 44.53
N ASP A 131 21.70 22.93 43.42
CA ASP A 131 22.64 23.81 42.75
C ASP A 131 21.97 25.18 42.70
N LEU A 132 22.60 26.20 43.27
CA LEU A 132 22.07 27.57 43.48
C LEU A 132 21.66 28.29 42.17
N PHE A 133 21.68 27.58 41.05
CA PHE A 133 21.41 28.02 39.68
C PHE A 133 20.34 27.19 38.96
N GLU A 134 19.67 26.22 39.62
CA GLU A 134 18.52 25.54 39.01
C GLU A 134 17.26 26.42 39.14
N ASP A 135 16.79 26.94 38.01
CA ASP A 135 15.50 27.62 37.90
C ASP A 135 14.38 26.72 38.45
N ARG A 136 13.53 27.30 39.30
CA ARG A 136 12.44 26.63 40.05
C ARG A 136 11.39 26.02 39.12
N GLY A 137 11.66 24.85 38.54
CA GLY A 137 10.76 24.09 37.69
C GLY A 137 10.94 22.58 37.84
N ALA A 138 9.96 21.80 37.36
CA ALA A 138 10.08 20.35 37.28
C ALA A 138 11.25 19.97 36.35
N PHE A 139 12.11 19.04 36.77
CA PHE A 139 13.25 18.59 35.99
C PHE A 139 12.78 17.90 34.69
N ASP A 140 12.95 18.58 33.56
CA ASP A 140 12.64 18.04 32.24
C ASP A 140 13.74 17.04 31.80
N ILE A 141 13.49 15.76 32.04
CA ILE A 141 14.40 14.66 31.67
C ILE A 141 14.64 14.63 30.16
N ALA A 142 13.59 14.80 29.37
CA ALA A 142 13.69 14.72 27.91
C ALA A 142 14.54 15.87 27.37
N GLY A 143 14.25 17.09 27.82
CA GLY A 143 15.03 18.29 27.49
C GLY A 143 16.49 18.17 27.93
N PHE A 144 16.75 17.68 29.15
CA PHE A 144 18.10 17.46 29.65
C PHE A 144 18.89 16.47 28.78
N VAL A 145 18.36 15.27 28.53
CA VAL A 145 19.05 14.25 27.73
C VAL A 145 19.25 14.71 26.29
N CYS A 146 18.22 15.28 25.65
CA CYS A 146 18.34 15.78 24.28
C CYS A 146 19.36 16.92 24.18
N GLY A 147 19.34 17.85 25.13
CA GLY A 147 20.29 18.95 25.21
C GLY A 147 21.73 18.49 25.40
N GLU A 148 21.96 17.52 26.30
CA GLU A 148 23.28 16.95 26.54
C GLU A 148 23.82 16.18 25.32
N PHE A 149 22.98 15.45 24.58
CA PHE A 149 23.39 14.78 23.34
C PHE A 149 23.89 15.78 22.29
N VAL A 150 23.12 16.85 22.05
CA VAL A 150 23.52 17.90 21.11
C VAL A 150 24.79 18.60 21.57
N ARG A 151 24.87 18.95 22.87
CA ARG A 151 26.01 19.66 23.45
C ARG A 151 27.31 18.84 23.40
N ARG A 152 27.26 17.54 23.71
CA ARG A 152 28.45 16.68 23.80
C ARG A 152 28.84 16.05 22.47
N PHE A 153 27.87 15.60 21.67
CA PHE A 153 28.13 14.78 20.48
C PHE A 153 27.83 15.51 19.15
N GLY A 154 27.19 16.68 19.20
CA GLY A 154 26.84 17.45 18.00
C GLY A 154 25.66 16.88 17.21
N TYR A 155 24.95 15.90 17.75
CA TYR A 155 23.75 15.30 17.16
C TYR A 155 22.74 14.90 18.24
N GLY A 156 21.47 14.77 17.88
CA GLY A 156 20.39 14.40 18.81
C GLY A 156 20.37 12.90 19.15
N THR A 157 19.44 12.50 20.03
CA THR A 157 19.27 11.10 20.49
C THR A 157 18.98 10.10 19.36
N ASN A 158 18.49 10.57 18.21
CA ASN A 158 18.30 9.78 16.99
C ASN A 158 19.61 9.48 16.22
N GLY A 159 20.77 9.86 16.74
CA GLY A 159 22.07 9.62 16.13
C GLY A 159 22.45 10.63 15.03
N PRO A 160 23.63 10.48 14.42
CA PRO A 160 24.11 11.37 13.37
C PRO A 160 23.49 11.05 12.00
N LEU A 161 23.73 11.94 11.03
CA LEU A 161 23.43 11.71 9.63
C LEU A 161 24.37 10.62 9.04
N TYR A 162 23.80 9.63 8.36
CA TYR A 162 24.56 8.59 7.64
C TYR A 162 24.79 8.92 6.17
N HIS A 163 23.97 9.83 5.61
CA HIS A 163 24.04 10.33 4.24
C HIS A 163 23.56 11.81 4.22
N PRO A 164 24.14 12.70 3.40
CA PRO A 164 23.81 14.14 3.42
C PRO A 164 22.32 14.46 3.19
N ALA A 165 21.65 13.68 2.34
CA ALA A 165 20.23 13.85 2.02
C ALA A 165 19.27 13.01 2.88
N ALA A 166 19.79 12.29 3.89
CA ALA A 166 18.97 11.41 4.73
C ALA A 166 18.58 12.07 6.05
N SER A 167 17.56 11.52 6.70
CA SER A 167 17.25 11.86 8.10
C SER A 167 18.23 11.19 9.07
N PRO A 168 18.45 11.74 10.27
CA PRO A 168 19.22 11.10 11.33
C PRO A 168 18.72 9.68 11.63
N ASN A 169 19.62 8.76 11.93
CA ASN A 169 19.26 7.38 12.24
C ASN A 169 20.23 6.79 13.27
N CYS A 170 19.71 6.08 14.27
CA CYS A 170 20.49 5.49 15.35
C CYS A 170 20.85 4.02 15.11
N ARG A 171 20.41 3.41 14.00
CA ARG A 171 20.71 2.01 13.67
C ARG A 171 22.17 1.84 13.23
N HIS A 172 22.90 0.98 13.92
CA HIS A 172 24.34 0.78 13.69
C HIS A 172 24.62 0.24 12.28
N GLU A 173 23.79 -0.70 11.81
CA GLU A 173 23.91 -1.38 10.53
C GLU A 173 23.82 -0.41 9.35
N VAL A 174 22.97 0.62 9.45
CA VAL A 174 22.82 1.66 8.44
C VAL A 174 24.12 2.44 8.28
N HIS A 175 24.71 2.87 9.40
CA HIS A 175 25.98 3.62 9.36
C HIS A 175 27.14 2.78 8.82
N VAL A 176 27.21 1.49 9.18
CA VAL A 176 28.24 0.58 8.69
C VAL A 176 28.05 0.31 7.19
N ALA A 177 26.83 0.01 6.75
CA ALA A 177 26.53 -0.24 5.34
C ALA A 177 26.90 0.96 4.46
N TYR A 178 26.54 2.17 4.89
CA TYR A 178 26.86 3.40 4.16
C TYR A 178 28.37 3.74 4.20
N ALA A 179 29.06 3.45 5.30
CA ALA A 179 30.52 3.60 5.37
C ALA A 179 31.23 2.64 4.40
N LEU A 180 30.84 1.36 4.38
CA LEU A 180 31.36 0.37 3.44
C LEU A 180 31.08 0.75 1.98
N MET A 181 29.89 1.28 1.70
CA MET A 181 29.50 1.76 0.37
C MET A 181 30.39 2.91 -0.10
N ARG A 182 30.74 3.85 0.78
CA ARG A 182 31.69 4.94 0.49
C ARG A 182 33.16 4.51 0.43
N GLY A 183 33.47 3.24 0.75
CA GLY A 183 34.85 2.77 0.86
C GLY A 183 35.59 3.30 2.10
N GLU A 184 34.86 3.77 3.12
CA GLU A 184 35.45 4.18 4.39
C GLU A 184 36.05 2.97 5.12
N LYS A 185 37.12 3.20 5.89
CA LYS A 185 37.77 2.14 6.67
C LYS A 185 36.89 1.74 7.86
N VAL A 186 36.30 0.56 7.80
CA VAL A 186 35.60 -0.09 8.92
C VAL A 186 36.47 -1.21 9.47
N ARG A 187 36.60 -1.32 10.80
CA ARG A 187 37.43 -2.35 11.44
C ARG A 187 36.85 -3.75 11.23
N ASP A 188 37.70 -4.75 11.02
CA ASP A 188 37.25 -6.12 10.77
C ASP A 188 36.44 -6.71 11.94
N CYS A 189 36.73 -6.34 13.19
CA CYS A 189 35.92 -6.78 14.34
C CYS A 189 34.46 -6.29 14.27
N ILE A 190 34.22 -5.13 13.66
CA ILE A 190 32.87 -4.60 13.43
C ILE A 190 32.20 -5.36 12.30
N ILE A 191 32.93 -5.60 11.20
CA ILE A 191 32.44 -6.35 10.04
C ILE A 191 32.06 -7.78 10.44
N ASN A 192 32.92 -8.45 11.21
CA ASN A 192 32.70 -9.82 11.68
C ASN A 192 31.43 -9.95 12.53
N THR A 193 31.06 -8.91 13.29
CA THR A 193 29.79 -8.90 14.06
C THR A 193 28.57 -9.15 13.15
N TYR A 194 28.58 -8.60 11.94
CA TYR A 194 27.50 -8.76 10.96
C TYR A 194 27.64 -10.03 10.12
N ARG A 195 28.87 -10.49 9.88
CA ARG A 195 29.13 -11.78 9.24
C ARG A 195 28.62 -12.94 10.11
N ASP A 196 28.90 -12.89 11.40
CA ASP A 196 28.53 -13.92 12.37
C ASP A 196 27.03 -13.91 12.70
N ASN A 197 26.38 -12.75 12.59
CA ASN A 197 24.94 -12.57 12.84
C ASN A 197 24.24 -11.86 11.67
N PRO A 198 23.91 -12.58 10.58
CA PRO A 198 23.28 -12.00 9.39
C PRO A 198 21.94 -11.31 9.67
N HIS A 199 21.26 -11.66 10.78
CA HIS A 199 20.02 -10.99 11.20
C HIS A 199 20.20 -9.50 11.47
N HIS A 200 21.38 -9.06 11.89
CA HIS A 200 21.67 -7.65 12.11
C HIS A 200 21.81 -6.82 10.83
N ALA A 201 22.01 -7.47 9.67
CA ALA A 201 22.14 -6.81 8.37
C ALA A 201 20.85 -6.83 7.53
N ARG A 202 19.71 -7.26 8.11
CA ARG A 202 18.45 -7.48 7.38
C ARG A 202 17.87 -6.23 6.71
N SER A 203 18.07 -5.03 7.28
CA SER A 203 17.46 -3.81 6.75
C SER A 203 18.11 -3.37 5.44
N GLU A 204 19.44 -3.53 5.32
CA GLU A 204 20.22 -3.06 4.17
C GLU A 204 20.65 -4.24 3.31
N PHE A 205 19.84 -4.60 2.30
CA PHE A 205 20.09 -5.80 1.49
C PHE A 205 21.43 -5.81 0.74
N TRP A 206 22.05 -4.64 0.53
CA TRP A 206 23.36 -4.49 -0.11
C TRP A 206 24.53 -4.54 0.88
N MET A 207 24.28 -4.56 2.20
CA MET A 207 25.34 -4.63 3.21
C MET A 207 26.08 -5.96 3.16
N GLN A 208 25.36 -7.09 3.02
CA GLN A 208 25.98 -8.41 2.98
C GLN A 208 26.94 -8.58 1.78
N PRO A 209 26.57 -8.21 0.54
CA PRO A 209 27.52 -8.17 -0.58
C PRO A 209 28.79 -7.36 -0.29
N LEU A 210 28.70 -6.21 0.39
CA LEU A 210 29.86 -5.39 0.76
C LEU A 210 30.73 -6.04 1.84
N ILE A 211 30.15 -6.84 2.74
CA ILE A 211 30.88 -7.61 3.76
C ILE A 211 31.66 -8.76 3.10
N GLU A 212 30.99 -9.52 2.24
CA GLU A 212 31.56 -10.72 1.60
C GLU A 212 32.52 -10.40 0.45
N VAL A 213 32.30 -9.29 -0.27
CA VAL A 213 33.10 -8.90 -1.43
C VAL A 213 33.71 -7.51 -1.22
N PRO A 214 34.90 -7.44 -0.59
CA PRO A 214 35.57 -6.17 -0.32
C PRO A 214 35.85 -5.32 -1.57
N ALA A 215 36.00 -5.94 -2.74
CA ALA A 215 36.24 -5.26 -4.00
C ALA A 215 35.09 -4.32 -4.44
N LEU A 216 33.88 -4.48 -3.88
CA LEU A 216 32.74 -3.60 -4.17
C LEU A 216 32.77 -2.29 -3.35
N ARG A 217 33.54 -2.24 -2.25
CA ARG A 217 33.55 -1.11 -1.31
C ARG A 217 34.14 0.12 -1.99
N GLY A 218 33.35 1.19 -2.12
CA GLY A 218 33.76 2.44 -2.77
C GLY A 218 34.00 2.33 -4.28
N ALA A 219 33.67 1.20 -4.92
CA ALA A 219 33.92 0.99 -6.35
C ALA A 219 32.85 1.64 -7.24
N LEU A 220 31.64 1.86 -6.71
CA LEU A 220 30.47 2.36 -7.43
C LEU A 220 29.79 3.49 -6.65
N SER A 221 28.99 4.30 -7.34
CA SER A 221 28.09 5.22 -6.65
C SER A 221 27.01 4.46 -5.87
N SER A 222 26.39 5.15 -4.91
CA SER A 222 25.38 4.56 -4.03
C SER A 222 24.17 4.00 -4.78
N SER A 223 23.62 4.75 -5.76
CA SER A 223 22.48 4.29 -6.55
C SER A 223 22.82 3.08 -7.42
N VAL A 224 23.99 3.09 -8.07
CA VAL A 224 24.43 2.02 -8.97
C VAL A 224 24.72 0.74 -8.18
N LEU A 225 25.37 0.83 -7.00
CA LEU A 225 25.60 -0.33 -6.14
C LEU A 225 24.29 -0.94 -5.64
N GLN A 226 23.36 -0.11 -5.15
CA GLN A 226 22.06 -0.58 -4.67
C GLN A 226 21.27 -1.25 -5.80
N ALA A 227 21.24 -0.63 -6.99
CA ALA A 227 20.62 -1.19 -8.18
C ALA A 227 21.27 -2.52 -8.60
N LEU A 228 22.60 -2.63 -8.60
CA LEU A 228 23.34 -3.86 -8.88
C LEU A 228 22.94 -4.98 -7.91
N CYS A 229 22.98 -4.71 -6.61
CA CYS A 229 22.57 -5.67 -5.58
C CYS A 229 21.10 -6.07 -5.74
N GLN A 230 20.22 -5.14 -6.13
CA GLN A 230 18.79 -5.40 -6.34
C GLN A 230 18.55 -6.30 -7.57
N VAL A 231 19.22 -6.04 -8.70
CA VAL A 231 19.12 -6.88 -9.91
C VAL A 231 19.61 -8.29 -9.62
N MET A 232 20.79 -8.43 -9.03
CA MET A 232 21.38 -9.73 -8.70
C MET A 232 20.50 -10.53 -7.74
N ARG A 233 19.95 -9.89 -6.70
CA ARG A 233 18.99 -10.52 -5.78
C ARG A 233 17.71 -10.95 -6.49
N GLY A 234 17.17 -10.13 -7.39
CA GLY A 234 15.96 -10.44 -8.17
C GLY A 234 16.14 -11.67 -9.08
N GLU A 235 17.32 -11.80 -9.70
CA GLU A 235 17.68 -12.95 -10.53
C GLU A 235 18.19 -14.16 -9.73
N LYS A 236 18.26 -14.05 -8.39
CA LYS A 236 18.85 -15.06 -7.50
C LYS A 236 20.30 -15.43 -7.88
N LEU A 237 21.05 -14.44 -8.38
CA LEU A 237 22.46 -14.56 -8.70
C LEU A 237 23.29 -14.03 -7.53
N GLU A 238 24.25 -14.81 -7.06
CA GLU A 238 25.13 -14.39 -5.98
C GLU A 238 26.25 -13.49 -6.48
N ILE A 239 26.62 -12.49 -5.68
CA ILE A 239 27.80 -11.66 -5.93
C ILE A 239 28.96 -12.26 -5.14
N THR A 240 30.00 -12.69 -5.83
CA THR A 240 31.16 -13.40 -5.27
C THR A 240 32.45 -12.66 -5.61
N PRO A 241 33.56 -12.90 -4.88
CA PRO A 241 34.85 -12.32 -5.24
C PRO A 241 35.31 -12.68 -6.67
N HIS A 242 34.85 -13.81 -7.21
CA HIS A 242 35.20 -14.27 -8.56
C HIS A 242 34.46 -13.51 -9.67
N ASN A 243 33.16 -13.25 -9.50
CA ASN A 243 32.37 -12.54 -10.53
C ASN A 243 32.39 -11.01 -10.37
N ALA A 244 32.82 -10.49 -9.21
CA ALA A 244 32.83 -9.06 -8.93
C ALA A 244 33.60 -8.20 -9.96
N PRO A 245 34.80 -8.58 -10.45
CA PRO A 245 35.48 -7.80 -11.48
C PRO A 245 34.67 -7.68 -12.77
N ARG A 246 33.98 -8.75 -13.16
CA ARG A 246 33.10 -8.77 -14.35
C ARG A 246 31.87 -7.89 -14.15
N LEU A 247 31.26 -7.92 -12.96
CA LEU A 247 30.13 -7.06 -12.61
C LEU A 247 30.53 -5.58 -12.64
N LEU A 248 31.65 -5.23 -12.01
CA LEU A 248 32.18 -3.87 -11.99
C LEU A 248 32.51 -3.36 -13.40
N ALA A 249 33.12 -4.20 -14.25
CA ALA A 249 33.40 -3.85 -15.63
C ALA A 249 32.12 -3.59 -16.44
N ALA A 250 31.05 -4.37 -16.22
CA ALA A 250 29.78 -4.20 -16.92
C ALA A 250 29.09 -2.87 -16.57
N VAL A 251 29.12 -2.45 -15.30
CA VAL A 251 28.42 -1.24 -14.84
C VAL A 251 29.30 0.02 -14.87
N ARG A 252 30.55 -0.06 -15.32
CA ARG A 252 31.52 1.04 -15.29
C ARG A 252 31.04 2.31 -16.01
N ASN A 253 30.27 2.15 -17.08
CA ASN A 253 29.78 3.26 -17.90
C ASN A 253 28.37 3.74 -17.50
N VAL A 254 27.79 3.18 -16.44
CA VAL A 254 26.49 3.63 -15.93
C VAL A 254 26.69 4.99 -15.23
N PRO A 255 25.82 5.98 -15.48
CA PRO A 255 25.86 7.26 -14.78
C PRO A 255 25.83 7.10 -13.26
N SER A 256 26.42 8.03 -12.52
CA SER A 256 26.51 7.95 -11.06
C SER A 256 25.15 8.03 -10.36
N ASP A 257 24.14 8.60 -11.00
CA ASP A 257 22.73 8.63 -10.60
C ASP A 257 21.89 7.53 -11.26
N GLY A 258 22.54 6.63 -12.00
CA GLY A 258 21.91 5.51 -12.68
C GLY A 258 21.14 4.63 -11.69
N GLY A 259 19.87 4.39 -12.02
CA GLY A 259 18.98 3.54 -11.24
C GLY A 259 18.95 2.09 -11.73
N TYR A 260 17.92 1.37 -11.30
CA TYR A 260 17.70 -0.04 -11.62
C TYR A 260 17.78 -0.34 -13.13
N VAL A 261 17.09 0.45 -13.97
CA VAL A 261 16.99 0.21 -15.42
C VAL A 261 18.34 0.28 -16.12
N ALA A 262 19.15 1.31 -15.82
CA ALA A 262 20.46 1.48 -16.46
C ALA A 262 21.44 0.37 -16.08
N VAL A 263 21.42 -0.07 -14.82
CA VAL A 263 22.24 -1.20 -14.35
C VAL A 263 21.76 -2.51 -14.95
N ASP A 264 20.44 -2.73 -15.01
CA ASP A 264 19.84 -3.92 -15.59
C ASP A 264 20.18 -4.08 -17.09
N ASP A 265 20.16 -2.95 -17.83
CA ASP A 265 20.57 -2.87 -19.24
C ASP A 265 22.06 -3.17 -19.42
N ALA A 266 22.92 -2.58 -18.59
CA ALA A 266 24.36 -2.79 -18.66
C ALA A 266 24.76 -4.25 -18.37
N LEU A 267 24.13 -4.87 -17.36
CA LEU A 267 24.35 -6.28 -17.04
C LEU A 267 23.83 -7.20 -18.16
N PHE A 268 22.71 -6.84 -18.81
CA PHE A 268 22.14 -7.59 -19.92
C PHE A 268 23.02 -7.52 -21.17
N ALA A 269 23.49 -6.32 -21.52
CA ALA A 269 24.44 -6.13 -22.61
C ALA A 269 25.76 -6.91 -22.40
N ALA A 270 26.19 -7.08 -21.14
CA ALA A 270 27.36 -7.88 -20.76
C ALA A 270 27.10 -9.40 -20.70
N GLY A 271 25.87 -9.85 -20.98
CA GLY A 271 25.47 -11.27 -20.93
C GLY A 271 25.61 -11.90 -19.54
N ILE A 272 25.53 -11.11 -18.46
CA ILE A 272 25.64 -11.61 -17.08
C ILE A 272 24.29 -12.14 -16.60
N VAL A 273 23.24 -11.49 -17.05
CA VAL A 273 21.85 -11.72 -16.68
C VAL A 273 21.09 -12.21 -17.92
N PRO A 274 20.26 -13.25 -17.78
CA PRO A 274 19.58 -13.84 -18.92
C PRO A 274 18.36 -12.99 -19.37
N PRO A 275 17.86 -13.22 -20.60
CA PRO A 275 16.53 -12.75 -20.99
C PRO A 275 15.46 -13.29 -20.03
N ARG A 276 14.40 -12.50 -19.80
CA ARG A 276 13.27 -12.93 -18.96
C ARG A 276 12.59 -14.15 -19.58
N THR A 277 12.41 -15.20 -18.80
CA THR A 277 11.67 -16.39 -19.21
C THR A 277 10.19 -16.08 -19.36
N MET A 278 9.57 -16.60 -20.42
CA MET A 278 8.13 -16.56 -20.63
C MET A 278 7.55 -17.96 -20.54
N PRO A 279 6.33 -18.14 -19.98
CA PRO A 279 5.65 -19.42 -20.05
C PRO A 279 5.41 -19.79 -21.52
N THR A 280 5.60 -21.08 -21.83
CA THR A 280 5.31 -21.60 -23.17
C THR A 280 3.83 -21.42 -23.48
N PRO A 281 3.47 -20.80 -24.62
CA PRO A 281 2.08 -20.66 -24.98
C PRO A 281 1.44 -22.03 -25.17
N LYS A 282 0.30 -22.24 -24.50
CA LYS A 282 -0.54 -23.42 -24.75
C LYS A 282 -1.28 -23.22 -26.08
N PRO A 283 -1.28 -24.20 -26.99
CA PRO A 283 -2.10 -24.11 -28.20
C PRO A 283 -3.59 -23.99 -27.83
N LEU A 284 -4.34 -23.25 -28.63
CA LEU A 284 -5.79 -23.18 -28.51
C LEU A 284 -6.40 -24.53 -28.93
N GLU A 285 -7.30 -25.05 -28.10
CA GLU A 285 -8.00 -26.33 -28.33
C GLU A 285 -9.52 -26.08 -28.47
N GLY A 286 -10.20 -26.92 -29.24
CA GLY A 286 -11.66 -26.88 -29.42
C GLY A 286 -12.18 -25.95 -30.50
N GLU A 287 -13.49 -25.68 -30.49
CA GLU A 287 -14.22 -24.89 -31.50
C GLU A 287 -13.75 -23.43 -31.59
N ASN A 288 -13.20 -22.90 -30.51
CA ASN A 288 -12.66 -21.54 -30.43
C ASN A 288 -11.25 -21.38 -31.02
N ALA A 289 -10.63 -22.48 -31.49
CA ALA A 289 -9.33 -22.45 -32.14
C ALA A 289 -9.41 -22.08 -33.64
N ARG A 290 -10.61 -22.06 -34.23
CA ARG A 290 -10.83 -21.76 -35.65
C ARG A 290 -11.95 -20.74 -35.83
N PRO A 291 -11.89 -19.91 -36.89
CA PRO A 291 -12.98 -19.00 -37.20
C PRO A 291 -14.18 -19.78 -37.75
N ALA A 292 -15.37 -19.50 -37.23
CA ALA A 292 -16.63 -20.06 -37.75
C ALA A 292 -16.99 -19.49 -39.14
N THR A 293 -16.52 -18.27 -39.45
CA THR A 293 -16.83 -17.55 -40.70
C THR A 293 -15.69 -16.63 -41.13
N LYS A 294 -15.77 -16.11 -42.37
CA LYS A 294 -14.87 -15.03 -42.86
C LYS A 294 -15.00 -13.76 -42.02
N LEU A 295 -16.21 -13.40 -41.61
CA LEU A 295 -16.47 -12.27 -40.70
C LEU A 295 -15.76 -12.46 -39.35
N ALA A 296 -15.84 -13.66 -38.76
CA ALA A 296 -15.13 -13.98 -37.52
C ALA A 296 -13.60 -13.86 -37.71
N ALA A 297 -13.06 -14.38 -38.82
CA ALA A 297 -11.64 -14.24 -39.13
C ALA A 297 -11.20 -12.77 -39.24
N ARG A 298 -12.02 -11.93 -39.89
CA ARG A 298 -11.74 -10.49 -40.05
C ARG A 298 -11.80 -9.73 -38.72
N ILE A 299 -12.83 -9.98 -37.90
CA ILE A 299 -12.98 -9.36 -36.57
C ILE A 299 -11.77 -9.72 -35.69
N HIS A 300 -11.42 -11.00 -35.65
CA HIS A 300 -10.27 -11.49 -34.89
C HIS A 300 -8.96 -10.83 -35.36
N GLY A 301 -8.73 -10.75 -36.67
CA GLY A 301 -7.53 -10.13 -37.23
C GLY A 301 -7.39 -8.65 -36.86
N LEU A 302 -8.49 -7.88 -36.90
CA LEU A 302 -8.47 -6.47 -36.53
C LEU A 302 -8.24 -6.26 -35.03
N ILE A 303 -8.93 -7.02 -34.16
CA ILE A 303 -8.79 -6.90 -32.71
C ILE A 303 -7.38 -7.31 -32.26
N SER A 304 -6.89 -8.44 -32.75
CA SER A 304 -5.57 -8.96 -32.38
C SER A 304 -4.44 -8.05 -32.86
N GLU A 305 -4.55 -7.46 -34.06
CA GLU A 305 -3.61 -6.44 -34.55
C GLU A 305 -3.66 -5.18 -33.70
N ARG A 306 -4.85 -4.64 -33.39
CA ARG A 306 -4.97 -3.42 -32.57
C ARG A 306 -4.35 -3.62 -31.19
N GLN A 307 -4.68 -4.71 -30.52
CA GLN A 307 -4.14 -5.02 -29.20
C GLN A 307 -2.62 -5.22 -29.24
N TYR A 308 -2.11 -5.85 -30.29
CA TYR A 308 -0.67 -5.98 -30.52
C TYR A 308 -0.01 -4.60 -30.67
N GLN A 309 -0.55 -3.72 -31.51
CA GLN A 309 -0.01 -2.38 -31.73
C GLN A 309 -0.08 -1.51 -30.47
N GLU A 310 -1.17 -1.56 -29.71
CA GLU A 310 -1.31 -0.85 -28.43
C GLU A 310 -0.27 -1.32 -27.41
N ALA A 311 -0.07 -2.65 -27.30
CA ALA A 311 0.93 -3.23 -26.42
C ALA A 311 2.37 -2.85 -26.84
N MET A 312 2.68 -2.92 -28.13
CA MET A 312 3.99 -2.54 -28.68
C MET A 312 4.27 -1.05 -28.48
N LYS A 313 3.29 -0.18 -28.75
CA LYS A 313 3.40 1.25 -28.54
C LYS A 313 3.65 1.59 -27.07
N LYS A 314 2.87 1.00 -26.17
CA LYS A 314 3.05 1.17 -24.72
C LYS A 314 4.44 0.71 -24.27
N ALA A 315 4.90 -0.45 -24.72
CA ALA A 315 6.24 -0.96 -24.39
C ALA A 315 7.34 -0.02 -24.91
N ALA A 316 7.19 0.53 -26.11
CA ALA A 316 8.13 1.49 -26.69
C ALA A 316 8.17 2.80 -25.89
N GLU A 317 7.02 3.35 -25.51
CA GLU A 317 6.91 4.55 -24.67
C GLU A 317 7.52 4.33 -23.27
N GLU A 318 7.29 3.16 -22.66
CA GLU A 318 7.91 2.78 -21.38
C GLU A 318 9.43 2.64 -21.50
N ARG A 319 9.94 2.12 -22.63
CA ARG A 319 11.36 1.98 -22.90
C ARG A 319 12.04 3.34 -23.13
N GLU A 320 11.44 4.19 -23.96
CA GLU A 320 11.94 5.55 -24.23
C GLU A 320 11.95 6.40 -22.96
N GLY A 321 10.91 6.26 -22.13
CA GLY A 321 10.84 6.89 -20.81
C GLY A 321 11.74 6.26 -19.74
N GLN A 322 12.59 5.29 -20.08
CA GLN A 322 13.50 4.57 -19.18
C GLN A 322 12.80 3.96 -17.94
N LYS A 323 11.52 3.57 -18.07
CA LYS A 323 10.73 2.94 -17.00
C LYS A 323 10.95 1.43 -16.95
N ILE A 324 11.30 0.83 -18.08
CA ILE A 324 11.58 -0.60 -18.21
C ILE A 324 12.97 -0.82 -18.83
N SER A 325 13.61 -1.92 -18.45
CA SER A 325 14.87 -2.36 -19.06
C SER A 325 14.66 -3.06 -20.39
N GLN A 326 15.73 -3.21 -21.15
CA GLN A 326 15.75 -3.84 -22.47
C GLN A 326 15.19 -5.26 -22.41
N ARG A 327 15.57 -6.06 -21.40
CA ARG A 327 15.06 -7.43 -21.28
C ARG A 327 13.57 -7.50 -20.94
N GLU A 328 13.03 -6.50 -20.24
CA GLU A 328 11.58 -6.42 -19.95
C GLU A 328 10.82 -5.93 -21.18
N PHE A 329 11.39 -5.00 -21.95
CA PHE A 329 10.88 -4.64 -23.27
C PHE A 329 10.83 -5.87 -24.20
N ASP A 330 11.93 -6.62 -24.31
CA ASP A 330 11.99 -7.85 -25.11
C ASP A 330 10.96 -8.90 -24.65
N ARG A 331 10.68 -8.95 -23.34
CA ARG A 331 9.65 -9.81 -22.77
C ARG A 331 8.24 -9.36 -23.15
N GLN A 332 7.93 -8.07 -23.00
CA GLN A 332 6.62 -7.51 -23.31
C GLN A 332 6.30 -7.63 -24.81
N THR A 333 7.28 -7.38 -25.68
CA THR A 333 7.12 -7.52 -27.14
C THR A 333 6.86 -8.98 -27.54
N LYS A 334 7.62 -9.93 -26.98
CA LYS A 334 7.37 -11.37 -27.16
C LYS A 334 6.00 -11.78 -26.60
N ALA A 335 5.61 -11.26 -25.43
CA ALA A 335 4.30 -11.53 -24.83
C ALA A 335 3.15 -11.05 -25.73
N ALA A 336 3.28 -9.86 -26.32
CA ALA A 336 2.30 -9.32 -27.25
C ALA A 336 2.19 -10.18 -28.53
N ALA A 337 3.33 -10.63 -29.08
CA ALA A 337 3.35 -11.53 -30.24
C ALA A 337 2.70 -12.90 -29.91
N ILE A 338 3.02 -13.47 -28.76
CA ILE A 338 2.41 -14.71 -28.26
C ILE A 338 0.91 -14.53 -28.07
N TYR A 339 0.50 -13.44 -27.42
CA TYR A 339 -0.91 -13.14 -27.19
C TYR A 339 -1.67 -13.03 -28.50
N ARG A 340 -1.11 -12.33 -29.51
CA ARG A 340 -1.69 -12.24 -30.84
C ARG A 340 -1.85 -13.61 -31.50
N ALA A 341 -0.83 -14.47 -31.41
CA ALA A 341 -0.87 -15.82 -31.98
C ALA A 341 -1.82 -16.77 -31.23
N GLY A 342 -1.99 -16.57 -29.92
CA GLY A 342 -2.84 -17.38 -29.04
C GLY A 342 -4.20 -16.76 -28.74
N TYR A 343 -4.58 -15.65 -29.36
CA TYR A 343 -5.88 -15.02 -29.16
C TYR A 343 -6.97 -15.91 -29.76
N GLY A 344 -7.94 -16.34 -28.96
CA GLY A 344 -9.01 -17.23 -29.39
C GLY A 344 -10.08 -16.54 -30.24
N TYR A 345 -10.89 -17.34 -30.93
CA TYR A 345 -11.98 -16.86 -31.79
C TYR A 345 -13.33 -16.71 -31.07
N ASP A 346 -13.44 -16.96 -29.76
CA ASP A 346 -14.73 -16.98 -29.02
C ASP A 346 -15.61 -15.74 -29.29
N TRP A 347 -15.07 -14.54 -29.07
CA TRP A 347 -15.79 -13.29 -29.31
C TRP A 347 -16.16 -13.14 -30.79
N ALA A 348 -15.19 -13.36 -31.69
CA ALA A 348 -15.38 -13.18 -33.11
C ALA A 348 -16.42 -14.17 -33.69
N ASN A 349 -16.42 -15.41 -33.21
CA ASN A 349 -17.39 -16.44 -33.54
C ASN A 349 -18.78 -16.06 -33.02
N ARG A 350 -18.90 -15.59 -31.77
CA ARG A 350 -20.18 -15.12 -31.20
C ARG A 350 -20.78 -13.97 -32.00
N VAL A 351 -19.97 -12.98 -32.38
CA VAL A 351 -20.43 -11.84 -33.19
C VAL A 351 -20.88 -12.31 -34.58
N ALA A 352 -20.09 -13.17 -35.23
CA ALA A 352 -20.43 -13.67 -36.55
C ALA A 352 -21.70 -14.54 -36.55
N LEU A 353 -21.84 -15.42 -35.55
CA LEU A 353 -23.04 -16.24 -35.38
C LEU A 353 -24.28 -15.38 -35.18
N ALA A 354 -24.22 -14.34 -34.34
CA ALA A 354 -25.34 -13.41 -34.15
C ALA A 354 -25.79 -12.75 -35.46
N VAL A 355 -24.84 -12.41 -36.34
CA VAL A 355 -25.14 -11.84 -37.67
C VAL A 355 -25.72 -12.91 -38.61
N MET A 356 -25.16 -14.12 -38.63
CA MET A 356 -25.65 -15.21 -39.48
C MET A 356 -27.06 -15.69 -39.10
N GLU A 357 -27.32 -15.81 -37.81
CA GLU A 357 -28.62 -16.19 -37.25
C GLU A 357 -29.66 -15.07 -37.34
N ARG A 358 -29.25 -13.87 -37.80
CA ARG A 358 -30.10 -12.68 -37.88
C ARG A 358 -30.74 -12.33 -36.54
N ASN A 359 -30.00 -12.54 -35.45
CA ASN A 359 -30.45 -12.25 -34.10
C ASN A 359 -30.40 -10.74 -33.84
N VAL A 360 -31.51 -10.06 -34.12
CA VAL A 360 -31.62 -8.60 -34.04
C VAL A 360 -31.25 -8.02 -32.67
N ALA A 361 -31.61 -8.71 -31.59
CA ALA A 361 -31.30 -8.26 -30.24
C ALA A 361 -29.79 -8.27 -29.97
N ALA A 362 -29.10 -9.35 -30.38
CA ALA A 362 -27.65 -9.45 -30.24
C ALA A 362 -26.92 -8.47 -31.18
N VAL A 363 -27.36 -8.33 -32.42
CA VAL A 363 -26.79 -7.41 -33.41
C VAL A 363 -26.90 -5.95 -32.94
N LEU A 364 -28.06 -5.53 -32.43
CA LEU A 364 -28.25 -4.20 -31.85
C LEU A 364 -27.37 -4.00 -30.61
N HIS A 365 -27.28 -5.00 -29.73
CA HIS A 365 -26.42 -4.90 -28.54
C HIS A 365 -24.93 -4.69 -28.90
N ILE A 366 -24.46 -5.33 -29.96
CA ILE A 366 -23.04 -5.31 -30.37
C ILE A 366 -22.71 -4.06 -31.19
N PHE A 367 -23.63 -3.60 -32.06
CA PHE A 367 -23.35 -2.57 -33.07
C PHE A 367 -24.10 -1.24 -32.89
N ASP A 368 -25.21 -1.15 -32.14
CA ASP A 368 -26.00 0.09 -31.99
C ASP A 368 -25.32 1.17 -31.10
N GLY A 369 -24.17 0.85 -30.51
CA GLY A 369 -23.40 1.80 -29.71
C GLY A 369 -22.81 2.98 -30.51
N PRO A 370 -22.28 4.02 -29.83
CA PRO A 370 -21.60 5.16 -30.44
C PRO A 370 -20.47 4.76 -31.42
N LYS A 371 -20.01 5.69 -32.25
CA LYS A 371 -18.98 5.44 -33.26
C LYS A 371 -17.70 4.83 -32.68
N ASP A 372 -17.29 5.29 -31.50
CA ASP A 372 -16.06 4.84 -30.82
C ASP A 372 -16.24 3.49 -30.08
N TRP A 373 -17.47 2.97 -30.05
CA TRP A 373 -17.78 1.68 -29.47
C TRP A 373 -17.64 0.55 -30.50
N ASN A 374 -16.86 -0.47 -30.15
CA ASN A 374 -16.66 -1.70 -30.93
C ASN A 374 -16.31 -1.44 -32.40
N THR A 375 -15.39 -0.51 -32.62
CA THR A 375 -14.95 -0.01 -33.94
C THR A 375 -14.46 -1.11 -34.87
N ASP A 376 -13.70 -2.09 -34.35
CA ASP A 376 -13.12 -3.16 -35.17
C ASP A 376 -14.18 -4.12 -35.71
N SER A 377 -15.15 -4.50 -34.89
CA SER A 377 -16.25 -5.37 -35.36
C SER A 377 -17.11 -4.65 -36.40
N LYS A 378 -17.38 -3.35 -36.21
CA LYS A 378 -18.12 -2.52 -37.18
C LYS A 378 -17.35 -2.36 -38.49
N ARG A 379 -16.02 -2.21 -38.42
CA ARG A 379 -15.15 -2.17 -39.60
C ARG A 379 -15.17 -3.50 -40.35
N ALA A 380 -15.10 -4.62 -39.63
CA ALA A 380 -15.21 -5.95 -40.23
C ALA A 380 -16.57 -6.18 -40.90
N LEU A 381 -17.66 -5.70 -40.29
CA LEU A 381 -19.01 -5.78 -40.88
C LEU A 381 -19.10 -5.06 -42.23
N ARG A 382 -18.53 -3.86 -42.30
CA ARG A 382 -18.44 -3.09 -43.56
C ARG A 382 -17.54 -3.79 -44.59
N ASP A 383 -16.37 -4.28 -44.17
CA ASP A 383 -15.38 -4.86 -45.08
C ASP A 383 -15.86 -6.21 -45.67
N GLU A 384 -16.56 -7.05 -44.90
CA GLU A 384 -16.98 -8.40 -45.33
C GLU A 384 -18.43 -8.47 -45.86
N LEU A 385 -19.35 -7.65 -45.32
CA LEU A 385 -20.78 -7.67 -45.70
C LEU A 385 -21.24 -6.37 -46.37
N GLY A 386 -20.37 -5.37 -46.53
CA GLY A 386 -20.72 -4.09 -47.18
C GLY A 386 -21.60 -3.16 -46.34
N VAL A 387 -21.95 -3.53 -45.10
CA VAL A 387 -22.85 -2.75 -44.25
C VAL A 387 -22.06 -1.76 -43.40
N ASP A 388 -22.11 -0.47 -43.75
CA ASP A 388 -21.44 0.59 -42.99
C ASP A 388 -22.32 1.09 -41.83
N VAL A 389 -21.86 0.84 -40.61
CA VAL A 389 -22.47 1.31 -39.36
C VAL A 389 -21.57 2.28 -38.58
N LEU A 390 -20.42 2.69 -39.14
CA LEU A 390 -19.45 3.61 -38.53
C LEU A 390 -19.72 5.07 -38.88
N GLN A 391 -20.08 5.35 -40.14
CA GLN A 391 -20.28 6.71 -40.65
C GLN A 391 -21.76 7.01 -40.91
N CYS A 392 -22.61 6.80 -39.91
CA CYS A 392 -24.05 7.08 -40.02
C CYS A 392 -24.63 7.62 -38.70
N SER A 393 -25.79 8.27 -38.80
CA SER A 393 -26.57 8.69 -37.64
C SER A 393 -27.10 7.49 -36.86
N ALA A 394 -27.52 7.69 -35.61
CA ALA A 394 -28.07 6.59 -34.81
C ALA A 394 -29.31 5.94 -35.44
N ALA A 395 -30.21 6.74 -36.01
CA ALA A 395 -31.41 6.25 -36.69
C ALA A 395 -31.06 5.43 -37.94
N GLU A 396 -30.12 5.92 -38.75
CA GLU A 396 -29.66 5.24 -39.96
C GLU A 396 -28.90 3.94 -39.64
N ARG A 397 -28.10 3.95 -38.57
CA ARG A 397 -27.41 2.76 -38.07
C ARG A 397 -28.41 1.65 -37.70
N ARG A 398 -29.45 2.00 -36.94
CA ARG A 398 -30.49 1.03 -36.57
C ARG A 398 -31.18 0.46 -37.79
N ARG A 399 -31.62 1.32 -38.72
CA ARG A 399 -32.24 0.88 -39.98
C ARG A 399 -31.37 -0.15 -40.71
N ARG A 400 -30.07 0.12 -40.88
CA ARG A 400 -29.12 -0.81 -41.53
C ARG A 400 -28.94 -2.12 -40.78
N LEU A 401 -28.98 -2.09 -39.44
CA LEU A 401 -28.88 -3.30 -38.61
C LEU A 401 -30.15 -4.17 -38.66
N PHE A 402 -31.33 -3.54 -38.71
CA PHE A 402 -32.60 -4.24 -38.93
C PHE A 402 -32.68 -4.83 -40.35
N GLU A 403 -32.26 -4.08 -41.37
CA GLU A 403 -32.17 -4.54 -42.76
C GLU A 403 -31.20 -5.73 -42.88
N LEU A 404 -30.04 -5.67 -42.22
CA LEU A 404 -29.09 -6.79 -42.14
C LEU A 404 -29.74 -8.06 -41.56
N CYS A 405 -30.66 -7.92 -40.60
CA CYS A 405 -31.40 -9.03 -40.00
C CYS A 405 -32.65 -9.43 -40.80
N GLY A 406 -32.94 -8.76 -41.92
CA GLY A 406 -34.08 -9.05 -42.80
C GLY A 406 -35.43 -8.51 -42.33
N PHE A 407 -35.43 -7.54 -41.40
CA PHE A 407 -36.66 -6.87 -40.95
C PHE A 407 -37.05 -5.72 -41.88
N SER A 408 -38.35 -5.57 -42.12
CA SER A 408 -38.93 -4.41 -42.79
C SER A 408 -38.99 -3.18 -41.88
N VAL A 409 -39.24 -2.00 -42.46
CA VAL A 409 -39.39 -0.74 -41.71
C VAL A 409 -40.58 -0.80 -40.73
N ASP A 410 -41.65 -1.50 -41.10
CA ASP A 410 -42.84 -1.64 -40.26
C ASP A 410 -42.59 -2.58 -39.08
N GLU A 411 -41.88 -3.68 -39.30
CA GLU A 411 -41.48 -4.61 -38.23
C GLU A 411 -40.44 -3.97 -37.30
N GLN A 412 -39.55 -3.12 -37.81
CA GLN A 412 -38.65 -2.30 -36.99
C GLN A 412 -39.45 -1.40 -36.03
N ALA A 413 -40.45 -0.67 -36.54
CA ALA A 413 -41.26 0.23 -35.72
C ALA A 413 -42.03 -0.52 -34.62
N GLN A 414 -42.56 -1.70 -34.93
CA GLN A 414 -43.22 -2.57 -33.95
C GLN A 414 -42.24 -3.06 -32.88
N TRP A 415 -41.05 -3.50 -33.27
CA TRP A 415 -40.03 -3.96 -32.34
C TRP A 415 -39.57 -2.82 -31.41
N GLU A 416 -39.31 -1.63 -31.95
CA GLU A 416 -38.91 -0.46 -31.17
C GLU A 416 -40.01 -0.02 -30.20
N ALA A 417 -41.29 -0.11 -30.59
CA ALA A 417 -42.42 0.16 -29.70
C ALA A 417 -42.48 -0.85 -28.54
N HIS A 418 -42.33 -2.14 -28.83
CA HIS A 418 -42.28 -3.18 -27.79
C HIS A 418 -41.08 -3.00 -26.86
N GLU A 419 -39.89 -2.71 -27.40
CA GLU A 419 -38.69 -2.47 -26.61
C GLU A 419 -38.82 -1.22 -25.72
N ALA A 420 -39.47 -0.16 -26.21
CA ALA A 420 -39.74 1.05 -25.45
C ALA A 420 -40.69 0.78 -24.28
N ILE A 421 -41.75 -0.02 -24.50
CA ILE A 421 -42.69 -0.46 -23.46
C ILE A 421 -41.96 -1.30 -22.42
N ASP A 422 -41.16 -2.28 -22.85
CA ASP A 422 -40.40 -3.15 -21.93
C ASP A 422 -39.34 -2.37 -21.13
N LYS A 423 -38.65 -1.41 -21.76
CA LYS A 423 -37.70 -0.52 -21.07
C LYS A 423 -38.42 0.38 -20.07
N ALA A 424 -39.60 0.92 -20.42
CA ALA A 424 -40.41 1.70 -19.51
C ALA A 424 -40.88 0.85 -18.32
N ARG A 425 -41.33 -0.39 -18.56
CA ARG A 425 -41.71 -1.34 -17.51
C ARG A 425 -40.53 -1.64 -16.58
N LYS A 426 -39.36 -2.00 -17.12
CA LYS A 426 -38.15 -2.28 -16.31
C LYS A 426 -37.68 -1.07 -15.51
N ARG A 427 -37.79 0.15 -16.05
CA ARG A 427 -37.48 1.38 -15.30
C ARG A 427 -38.48 1.63 -14.18
N ALA A 428 -39.77 1.38 -14.43
CA ALA A 428 -40.81 1.49 -13.40
C ALA A 428 -40.59 0.45 -12.27
N GLU A 429 -40.28 -0.80 -12.62
CA GLU A 429 -39.94 -1.86 -11.65
C GLU A 429 -38.72 -1.50 -10.80
N ARG A 430 -37.62 -1.02 -11.42
CA ARG A 430 -36.43 -0.57 -10.68
C ARG A 430 -36.73 0.62 -9.78
N SER A 431 -37.42 1.63 -10.29
CA SER A 431 -37.81 2.80 -9.50
C SER A 431 -38.71 2.42 -8.33
N MET A 432 -39.56 1.40 -8.48
CA MET A 432 -40.40 0.87 -7.41
C MET A 432 -39.56 0.12 -6.37
N ALA A 433 -38.63 -0.75 -6.80
CA ALA A 433 -37.72 -1.45 -5.90
C ALA A 433 -36.84 -0.49 -5.08
N ASP A 434 -36.30 0.55 -5.74
CA ASP A 434 -35.50 1.60 -5.08
C ASP A 434 -36.35 2.40 -4.07
N ALA A 435 -37.61 2.71 -4.42
CA ALA A 435 -38.53 3.41 -3.51
C ALA A 435 -38.90 2.54 -2.29
N ILE A 436 -39.10 1.23 -2.47
CA ILE A 436 -39.34 0.27 -1.38
C ILE A 436 -38.13 0.24 -0.44
N SER A 437 -36.91 0.07 -0.99
CA SER A 437 -35.68 -0.01 -0.20
C SER A 437 -35.42 1.27 0.60
N LEU A 438 -35.63 2.44 -0.01
CA LEU A 438 -35.52 3.73 0.68
C LEU A 438 -36.56 3.90 1.79
N ALA A 439 -37.81 3.50 1.55
CA ALA A 439 -38.87 3.57 2.55
C ALA A 439 -38.62 2.61 3.73
N GLU A 440 -38.11 1.41 3.48
CA GLU A 440 -37.75 0.44 4.53
C GLU A 440 -36.57 0.92 5.39
N SER A 441 -35.63 1.66 4.80
CA SER A 441 -34.46 2.19 5.53
C SER A 441 -34.78 3.37 6.47
N THR A 442 -35.98 3.95 6.38
CA THR A 442 -36.37 5.12 7.16
C THR A 442 -37.25 4.71 8.34
N THR A 443 -36.93 5.13 9.56
CA THR A 443 -37.77 4.87 10.75
C THR A 443 -38.68 6.05 11.07
N TYR A 444 -39.98 5.77 11.24
CA TYR A 444 -40.99 6.72 11.70
C TYR A 444 -41.41 6.38 13.14
N ARG A 445 -41.53 7.41 13.97
CA ARG A 445 -42.07 7.29 15.33
C ARG A 445 -43.44 7.96 15.37
N LEU A 446 -44.48 7.18 15.68
CA LEU A 446 -45.83 7.69 15.86
C LEU A 446 -45.97 8.39 17.22
N GLU A 447 -46.99 9.25 17.35
CA GLU A 447 -47.33 9.95 18.59
C GLU A 447 -47.67 8.99 19.75
N THR A 448 -48.09 7.77 19.42
CA THR A 448 -48.33 6.67 20.37
C THR A 448 -47.04 6.00 20.90
N GLY A 449 -45.87 6.44 20.44
CA GLY A 449 -44.56 5.91 20.85
C GLY A 449 -44.08 4.70 20.04
N GLN A 450 -44.93 4.10 19.20
CA GLN A 450 -44.59 2.98 18.33
C GLN A 450 -43.64 3.41 17.20
N GLN A 451 -42.59 2.61 16.96
CA GLN A 451 -41.68 2.78 15.82
C GLN A 451 -42.07 1.82 14.71
N MET A 452 -42.07 2.30 13.47
CA MET A 452 -42.33 1.52 12.26
C MET A 452 -41.41 2.03 11.14
N ASN A 453 -41.09 1.17 10.18
CA ASN A 453 -40.34 1.63 9.01
C ASN A 453 -41.26 2.46 8.08
N GLY A 454 -40.68 3.22 7.16
CA GLY A 454 -41.40 4.14 6.28
C GLY A 454 -42.36 3.41 5.33
N ARG A 455 -42.08 2.15 4.99
CA ARG A 455 -42.99 1.28 4.21
C ARG A 455 -44.23 0.93 5.03
N GLU A 456 -44.04 0.38 6.22
CA GLU A 456 -45.10 0.05 7.19
C GLU A 456 -45.93 1.28 7.55
N TYR A 457 -45.30 2.46 7.66
CA TYR A 457 -46.00 3.71 7.90
C TYR A 457 -46.96 4.06 6.76
N VAL A 458 -46.52 3.93 5.50
CA VAL A 458 -47.36 4.20 4.33
C VAL A 458 -48.47 3.16 4.20
N ASP A 459 -48.17 1.87 4.37
CA ASP A 459 -49.16 0.80 4.31
C ASP A 459 -50.23 0.97 5.42
N PHE A 460 -49.80 1.29 6.66
CA PHE A 460 -50.71 1.64 7.77
C PHE A 460 -51.60 2.84 7.43
N CYS A 461 -51.05 3.88 6.78
CA CYS A 461 -51.84 5.04 6.39
C CYS A 461 -52.88 4.66 5.32
N ILE A 462 -52.52 3.85 4.33
CA ILE A 462 -53.45 3.43 3.28
C ILE A 462 -54.56 2.55 3.87
N GLU A 463 -54.22 1.57 4.72
CA GLU A 463 -55.19 0.73 5.44
C GLU A 463 -56.13 1.53 6.34
N ALA A 464 -55.64 2.62 6.95
CA ALA A 464 -56.44 3.51 7.79
C ALA A 464 -57.40 4.44 7.02
N GLY A 465 -57.38 4.41 5.68
CA GLY A 465 -58.27 5.17 4.80
C GLY A 465 -57.64 6.38 4.09
N PHE A 466 -56.33 6.58 4.21
CA PHE A 466 -55.64 7.70 3.54
C PHE A 466 -55.31 7.34 2.09
N THR A 467 -56.14 7.77 1.14
CA THR A 467 -56.08 7.33 -0.27
C THR A 467 -55.74 8.43 -1.27
N GLN A 468 -55.67 9.69 -0.85
CA GLN A 468 -55.35 10.82 -1.74
C GLN A 468 -54.00 11.44 -1.39
N LEU A 469 -53.23 11.85 -2.41
CA LEU A 469 -51.99 12.61 -2.21
C LEU A 469 -52.24 14.08 -2.47
N VAL A 470 -51.85 14.92 -1.53
CA VAL A 470 -51.99 16.37 -1.60
C VAL A 470 -50.62 17.02 -1.50
N ASP A 471 -50.34 17.90 -2.45
CA ASP A 471 -49.12 18.69 -2.53
C ASP A 471 -49.42 20.10 -2.01
N GLU A 472 -48.96 20.44 -0.80
CA GLU A 472 -49.14 21.76 -0.21
C GLU A 472 -47.88 22.61 -0.41
N ARG A 473 -48.01 23.73 -1.14
CA ARG A 473 -46.91 24.68 -1.31
C ARG A 473 -46.90 25.70 -0.17
N ARG A 474 -45.85 25.69 0.65
CA ARG A 474 -45.62 26.68 1.71
C ARG A 474 -44.32 27.44 1.44
N GLY A 475 -44.44 28.60 0.80
CA GLY A 475 -43.28 29.36 0.31
C GLY A 475 -42.55 28.60 -0.80
N ASN A 476 -41.22 28.43 -0.65
CA ASN A 476 -40.37 27.68 -1.60
C ASN A 476 -40.31 26.17 -1.33
N VAL A 477 -41.02 25.65 -0.33
CA VAL A 477 -41.00 24.22 0.03
C VAL A 477 -42.35 23.58 -0.26
N THR A 478 -42.33 22.46 -1.00
CA THR A 478 -43.51 21.59 -1.22
C THR A 478 -43.56 20.54 -0.13
N ARG A 479 -44.64 20.51 0.65
CA ARG A 479 -44.90 19.45 1.63
C ARG A 479 -45.88 18.46 1.03
N TYR A 480 -45.51 17.19 1.06
CA TYR A 480 -46.32 16.11 0.56
C TYR A 480 -47.11 15.49 1.71
N ARG A 481 -48.41 15.25 1.52
CA ARG A 481 -49.26 14.63 2.54
C ARG A 481 -50.15 13.56 1.92
N ILE A 482 -50.44 12.51 2.68
CA ILE A 482 -51.50 11.55 2.36
C ILE A 482 -52.75 11.94 3.13
N TYR A 483 -53.89 12.01 2.45
CA TYR A 483 -55.16 12.55 2.92
C TYR A 483 -56.25 11.48 2.94
N ASP A 484 -56.98 11.43 4.04
CA ASP A 484 -58.19 10.63 4.20
C ASP A 484 -59.42 11.52 3.89
N PRO A 485 -60.15 11.25 2.79
CA PRO A 485 -61.30 12.05 2.40
C PRO A 485 -62.52 11.90 3.32
N VAL A 486 -62.61 10.81 4.08
CA VAL A 486 -63.73 10.51 4.97
C VAL A 486 -63.52 11.19 6.32
N LYS A 487 -62.33 11.06 6.91
CA LYS A 487 -62.00 11.64 8.22
C LYS A 487 -61.46 13.07 8.13
N ARG A 488 -61.21 13.58 6.93
CA ARG A 488 -60.60 14.89 6.64
C ARG A 488 -59.27 15.13 7.36
N MET A 489 -58.48 14.08 7.54
CA MET A 489 -57.18 14.14 8.20
C MET A 489 -56.05 13.96 7.18
N SER A 490 -54.89 14.57 7.43
CA SER A 490 -53.71 14.43 6.56
C SER A 490 -52.45 14.08 7.34
N ARG A 491 -51.67 13.14 6.81
CA ARG A 491 -50.39 12.69 7.39
C ARG A 491 -49.22 13.05 6.47
N PRO A 492 -48.07 13.47 7.02
CA PRO A 492 -46.95 13.95 6.21
C PRO A 492 -46.19 12.81 5.53
N LEU A 493 -45.82 13.01 4.27
CA LEU A 493 -44.92 12.17 3.49
C LEU A 493 -43.67 12.96 3.09
N ARG A 494 -42.58 12.27 2.76
CA ARG A 494 -41.31 12.89 2.36
C ARG A 494 -40.84 12.36 1.02
N ALA A 495 -40.44 13.26 0.13
CA ALA A 495 -39.91 12.90 -1.18
C ALA A 495 -38.51 12.26 -1.11
N LYS A 496 -37.68 12.70 -0.14
CA LYS A 496 -36.29 12.24 0.02
C LYS A 496 -36.17 10.84 0.62
N ASP A 497 -37.14 10.45 1.45
CA ASP A 497 -37.08 9.23 2.26
C ASP A 497 -37.84 8.06 1.59
N GLY A 498 -38.13 8.15 0.29
CA GLY A 498 -38.82 7.12 -0.50
C GLY A 498 -40.33 6.98 -0.27
N THR A 499 -40.85 7.45 0.87
CA THR A 499 -42.26 7.26 1.30
C THR A 499 -43.29 7.88 0.37
N LEU A 500 -43.01 9.03 -0.25
CA LEU A 500 -43.90 9.64 -1.25
C LEU A 500 -44.02 8.79 -2.52
N ASN A 501 -42.89 8.31 -3.04
CA ASN A 501 -42.85 7.53 -4.28
C ASN A 501 -43.49 6.15 -4.07
N TYR A 502 -43.26 5.54 -2.90
CA TYR A 502 -43.94 4.31 -2.51
C TYR A 502 -45.45 4.51 -2.35
N ALA A 503 -45.91 5.58 -1.69
CA ALA A 503 -47.34 5.90 -1.57
C ALA A 503 -48.00 6.15 -2.94
N ARG A 504 -47.34 6.87 -3.86
CA ARG A 504 -47.81 7.06 -5.25
C ARG A 504 -47.99 5.74 -5.97
N ALA A 505 -47.02 4.83 -5.86
CA ALA A 505 -47.07 3.52 -6.49
C ALA A 505 -48.19 2.64 -5.91
N ARG A 506 -48.37 2.61 -4.58
CA ARG A 506 -49.42 1.83 -3.91
C ARG A 506 -50.82 2.36 -4.21
N ILE A 507 -51.03 3.67 -4.21
CA ILE A 507 -52.33 4.27 -4.56
C ILE A 507 -52.66 4.00 -6.03
N ALA A 508 -51.68 4.09 -6.94
CA ALA A 508 -51.87 3.74 -8.36
C ALA A 508 -52.19 2.25 -8.58
N GLN A 509 -51.81 1.36 -7.66
CA GLN A 509 -52.17 -0.07 -7.68
C GLN A 509 -53.54 -0.37 -7.07
N ILE A 510 -54.08 0.50 -6.21
CA ILE A 510 -55.40 0.34 -5.57
C ILE A 510 -56.51 1.03 -6.38
N ALA A 511 -56.19 2.12 -7.07
CA ALA A 511 -57.10 2.80 -8.00
C ALA A 511 -57.74 1.91 -9.11
N PRO A 512 -57.10 0.83 -9.62
CA PRO A 512 -57.72 -0.09 -10.56
C PRO A 512 -58.85 -0.94 -9.97
N GLU A 513 -58.96 -1.11 -8.65
CA GLU A 513 -59.96 -1.98 -8.00
C GLU A 513 -61.25 -1.27 -7.58
N VAL A 514 -61.33 0.07 -7.63
CA VAL A 514 -62.51 0.85 -7.18
C VAL A 514 -63.45 1.23 -8.35
N THR A 515 -63.19 0.70 -9.55
CA THR A 515 -64.03 0.87 -10.74
C THR A 515 -64.36 -0.50 -11.37
N ALA A 516 -64.98 -1.36 -10.58
CA ALA A 516 -65.70 -2.55 -11.04
C ALA A 516 -67.11 -2.56 -10.44
#